data_AF-A0A1B1MCM7-F1
#
_entry.id   AF-A0A1B1MCM7-F1
#
_cell.length_a   1.000
_cell.length_b   1.000
_cell.length_c   1.000
_cell.angle_alpha   90.00
_cell.angle_beta   90.00
_cell.angle_gamma   90.00
#
_symmetry.space_group_name_H-M   'P 1'
#
loop_
_entity.id
_entity.type
_entity.pdbx_description
1 polymer ?
#
loop_
_entity_poly.entity_id
_entity_poly.type
_entity_poly.pdbx_seq_one_letter_code
_entity_poly.pdbx_strand_id
1 'polypeptide(L)'
;MLLDPENTLFVRGTATGPPVLLLSQAPVHDALPAFPPVTAQDGSVPVCEGWGIAPKLTVCVVDGPGEAGLMIPALMAPVLGENGEGGGKDDVPGVAMSAWRADAERAGGAVVLSLDRLPEVIDWYRLLGADTTRGGFVRLLG
;
A
#
# COMPACT_ATOMS: atom_id res chain seq x y z
N MET A 1 6.75 13.54 4.96
CA MET A 1 7.48 13.06 6.17
C MET A 1 8.08 11.69 5.90
N LEU A 2 9.11 11.24 6.64
CA LEU A 2 9.67 9.89 6.47
C LEU A 2 8.90 8.89 7.35
N LEU A 3 8.47 7.76 6.80
CA LEU A 3 7.84 6.67 7.55
C LEU A 3 8.84 5.52 7.73
N ASP A 4 8.89 4.96 8.94
CA ASP A 4 9.79 3.85 9.23
C ASP A 4 9.39 2.58 8.48
N PRO A 5 10.36 1.78 7.99
CA PRO A 5 10.09 0.53 7.28
C PRO A 5 9.26 -0.48 8.09
N GLU A 6 9.40 -0.50 9.41
CA GLU A 6 8.63 -1.36 10.32
C GLU A 6 7.13 -1.02 10.37
N ASN A 7 6.77 0.19 9.94
CA ASN A 7 5.41 0.68 9.83
C ASN A 7 4.87 0.54 8.40
N THR A 8 5.56 -0.20 7.55
CA THR A 8 5.22 -0.38 6.13
C THR A 8 5.20 -1.85 5.76
N LEU A 9 4.21 -2.27 4.96
CA LEU A 9 4.19 -3.59 4.33
C LEU A 9 3.76 -3.48 2.87
N PHE A 10 4.61 -3.95 1.97
CA PHE A 10 4.30 -4.06 0.55
C PHE A 10 3.73 -5.46 0.27
N VAL A 11 2.62 -5.55 -0.43
CA VAL A 11 2.01 -6.83 -0.85
C VAL A 11 1.89 -6.85 -2.36
N ARG A 12 2.44 -7.89 -2.99
CA ARG A 12 2.41 -8.06 -4.45
C ARG A 12 0.97 -8.13 -4.95
N GLY A 13 0.74 -7.58 -6.13
CA GLY A 13 -0.55 -7.67 -6.79
C GLY A 13 -0.74 -9.06 -7.37
N THR A 14 -1.98 -9.52 -7.50
CA THR A 14 -2.28 -10.78 -8.20
C THR A 14 -2.31 -10.57 -9.71
N ALA A 15 -2.59 -11.63 -10.47
CA ALA A 15 -2.83 -11.52 -11.91
C ALA A 15 -3.93 -10.50 -12.27
N THR A 16 -4.93 -10.31 -11.40
CA THR A 16 -6.12 -9.47 -11.66
C THR A 16 -6.26 -8.27 -10.72
N GLY A 17 -5.45 -8.18 -9.66
CA GLY A 17 -5.55 -7.12 -8.65
C GLY A 17 -4.32 -6.21 -8.62
N PRO A 18 -4.49 -4.92 -8.27
CA PRO A 18 -3.37 -4.02 -8.02
C PRO A 18 -2.56 -4.48 -6.78
N PRO A 19 -1.26 -4.13 -6.70
CA PRO A 19 -0.51 -4.34 -5.48
C PRO A 19 -1.02 -3.44 -4.34
N VAL A 20 -0.76 -3.86 -3.11
CA VAL A 20 -1.19 -3.16 -1.90
C VAL A 20 0.02 -2.63 -1.13
N LEU A 21 -0.11 -1.43 -0.58
CA LEU A 21 0.78 -0.82 0.39
C LEU A 21 0.02 -0.61 1.69
N LEU A 22 0.37 -1.35 2.73
CA LEU A 22 -0.16 -1.14 4.08
C LEU A 22 0.78 -0.24 4.86
N LEU A 23 0.20 0.73 5.55
CA LEU A 23 0.87 1.67 6.42
C LEU A 23 0.28 1.54 7.82
N SER A 24 1.11 1.60 8.85
CA SER A 24 0.66 1.86 10.23
C SER A 24 1.30 3.12 10.77
N GLN A 25 0.68 3.74 11.77
CA GLN A 25 1.22 4.95 12.42
C GLN A 25 1.58 6.04 11.40
N ALA A 26 0.90 6.06 10.25
CA ALA A 26 1.22 6.96 9.16
C ALA A 26 0.79 8.38 9.55
N PRO A 27 1.67 9.39 9.45
CA PRO A 27 1.32 10.76 9.82
C PRO A 27 0.22 11.36 8.94
N VAL A 28 -0.08 10.70 7.81
CA VAL A 28 -1.12 11.09 6.86
C VAL A 28 -2.43 10.31 7.06
N HIS A 29 -2.56 9.50 8.11
CA HIS A 29 -3.72 8.64 8.32
C HIS A 29 -5.04 9.40 8.19
N ASP A 30 -5.20 10.51 8.91
CA ASP A 30 -6.43 11.31 8.88
C ASP A 30 -6.67 12.08 7.58
N ALA A 31 -5.61 12.30 6.79
CA ALA A 31 -5.71 12.95 5.48
C ALA A 31 -6.22 11.99 4.40
N LEU A 32 -6.07 10.69 4.61
CA LEU A 32 -6.59 9.67 3.69
C LEU A 32 -8.11 9.53 3.84
N PRO A 33 -8.84 9.29 2.74
CA PRO A 33 -10.28 9.09 2.78
C PRO A 33 -10.63 7.85 3.62
N ALA A 34 -11.79 7.88 4.28
CA ALA A 34 -12.29 6.69 4.97
C ALA A 34 -12.52 5.56 3.95
N PHE A 35 -12.03 4.36 4.27
CA PHE A 35 -12.24 3.21 3.40
C PHE A 35 -13.70 2.75 3.58
N PRO A 36 -14.51 2.70 2.51
CA PRO A 36 -15.89 2.29 2.63
C PRO A 36 -15.94 0.82 3.06
N PRO A 37 -16.82 0.44 4.01
CA PRO A 37 -17.05 -0.96 4.29
C PRO A 37 -17.45 -1.65 2.98
N VAL A 38 -17.02 -2.91 2.81
CA VAL A 38 -17.28 -3.74 1.62
C VAL A 38 -18.76 -4.11 1.55
N THR A 39 -19.60 -3.11 1.32
CA THR A 39 -21.04 -3.20 1.07
C THR A 39 -21.39 -2.70 -0.33
N ALA A 40 -20.42 -2.12 -1.05
CA ALA A 40 -20.57 -1.77 -2.46
C ALA A 40 -20.61 -3.05 -3.30
N GLN A 41 -21.71 -3.25 -4.02
CA GLN A 41 -22.06 -4.48 -4.73
C GLN A 41 -21.12 -4.86 -5.89
N ASP A 42 -20.10 -4.05 -6.18
CA ASP A 42 -19.14 -4.23 -7.27
C ASP A 42 -17.71 -4.57 -6.82
N GLY A 43 -17.42 -4.52 -5.50
CA GLY A 43 -16.08 -4.79 -4.97
C GLY A 43 -15.01 -3.81 -5.44
N SER A 44 -15.39 -2.63 -5.94
CA SER A 44 -14.45 -1.64 -6.45
C SER A 44 -13.72 -0.92 -5.30
N VAL A 45 -12.41 -0.76 -5.45
CA VAL A 45 -11.60 0.04 -4.52
C VAL A 45 -11.77 1.52 -4.87
N PRO A 46 -12.17 2.39 -3.93
CA PRO A 46 -12.35 3.81 -4.22
C PRO A 46 -11.02 4.45 -4.59
N VAL A 47 -11.06 5.43 -5.48
CA VAL A 47 -9.85 6.17 -5.85
C VAL A 47 -9.61 7.31 -4.86
N CYS A 48 -8.38 7.42 -4.39
CA CYS A 48 -7.90 8.54 -3.58
C CYS A 48 -7.60 9.74 -4.51
N GLU A 49 -8.63 10.51 -4.84
CA GLU A 49 -8.48 11.71 -5.68
C GLU A 49 -7.51 12.73 -5.05
N GLY A 50 -6.63 13.29 -5.87
CA GLY A 50 -5.57 14.20 -5.41
C GLY A 50 -4.35 13.52 -4.77
N TRP A 51 -4.34 12.18 -4.67
CA TRP A 51 -3.18 11.40 -4.21
C TRP A 51 -2.44 10.76 -5.38
N GLY A 52 -1.12 10.63 -5.24
CA GLY A 52 -0.26 9.92 -6.19
C GLY A 52 0.82 9.09 -5.50
N ILE A 53 1.30 8.06 -6.20
CA ILE A 53 2.39 7.20 -5.73
C ILE A 53 3.56 7.18 -6.71
N ALA A 54 4.78 7.36 -6.21
CA ALA A 54 6.00 7.10 -6.97
C ALA A 54 6.72 5.87 -6.39
N PRO A 55 6.51 4.67 -6.97
CA PRO A 55 7.13 3.44 -6.50
C PRO A 55 8.56 3.33 -7.08
N LYS A 56 9.58 3.84 -6.37
CA LYS A 56 10.98 3.61 -6.75
C LYS A 56 11.58 2.50 -5.88
N LEU A 57 12.68 1.92 -6.37
CA LEU A 57 13.33 0.77 -5.72
C LEU A 57 13.81 1.08 -4.30
N THR A 58 14.41 2.25 -4.10
CA THR A 58 14.99 2.64 -2.80
C THR A 58 14.02 3.42 -1.94
N VAL A 59 13.16 4.25 -2.56
CA VAL A 59 12.19 5.10 -1.88
C VAL A 59 10.84 5.01 -2.59
N CYS A 60 9.77 4.75 -1.84
CA CYS A 60 8.41 4.91 -2.33
C CYS A 60 7.83 6.20 -1.75
N VAL A 61 7.24 7.03 -2.59
CA VAL A 61 6.58 8.27 -2.16
C VAL A 61 5.08 8.11 -2.34
N VAL A 62 4.31 8.48 -1.32
CA VAL A 62 2.87 8.69 -1.40
C VAL A 62 2.65 10.19 -1.20
N ASP A 63 2.27 10.87 -2.27
CA ASP A 63 2.04 12.31 -2.32
C ASP A 63 0.55 12.58 -2.27
N GLY A 64 0.13 13.59 -1.53
CA GLY A 64 -1.27 13.93 -1.29
C GLY A 64 -1.49 15.44 -1.29
N PRO A 65 -2.73 15.89 -1.08
CA PRO A 65 -3.08 17.29 -1.16
C PRO A 65 -2.41 18.13 -0.04
N GLY A 66 -2.02 19.36 -0.40
CA GLY A 66 -1.39 20.30 0.54
C GLY A 66 0.01 19.84 0.94
N GLU A 67 0.23 19.66 2.24
CA GLU A 67 1.49 19.13 2.80
C GLU A 67 1.36 17.64 3.21
N ALA A 68 0.24 16.99 2.88
CA ALA A 68 0.03 15.59 3.20
C ALA A 68 0.86 14.71 2.27
N GLY A 69 1.82 13.98 2.83
CA GLY A 69 2.61 13.02 2.05
C GLY A 69 3.67 12.33 2.88
N LEU A 70 4.12 11.18 2.41
CA LEU A 70 5.19 10.43 3.04
C LEU A 70 6.18 9.82 2.05
N MET A 71 7.39 9.62 2.56
CA MET A 71 8.46 8.87 1.92
C MET A 71 8.73 7.62 2.74
N ILE A 72 8.95 6.52 2.06
CA ILE A 72 9.14 5.20 2.65
C ILE A 72 10.47 4.65 2.14
N PRO A 73 11.41 4.22 3.02
CA PRO A 73 12.61 3.50 2.61
C PRO A 73 12.24 2.09 2.08
N ALA A 74 11.79 2.02 0.83
CA ALA A 74 11.12 0.85 0.26
C ALA A 74 12.01 -0.41 0.22
N LEU A 75 13.32 -0.25 0.02
CA LEU A 75 14.25 -1.39 -0.01
C LEU A 75 14.39 -2.09 1.35
N MET A 76 14.09 -1.39 2.44
CA MET A 76 14.20 -1.90 3.81
C MET A 76 12.87 -2.41 4.37
N ALA A 77 11.77 -2.16 3.65
CA ALA A 77 10.45 -2.56 4.08
C ALA A 77 10.14 -3.99 3.58
N PRO A 78 9.37 -4.76 4.36
CA PRO A 78 8.96 -6.10 3.95
C PRO A 78 8.08 -6.08 2.70
N VAL A 79 8.30 -7.04 1.81
CA VAL A 79 7.48 -7.31 0.63
C VAL A 79 6.95 -8.74 0.72
N LEU A 80 5.63 -8.91 0.72
CA LEU A 80 4.95 -10.21 0.74
C LEU A 80 4.51 -10.60 -0.67
N GLY A 81 4.51 -11.91 -0.96
CA GLY A 81 4.00 -12.45 -2.22
C GLY A 81 2.50 -12.27 -2.40
N GLU A 82 1.98 -12.74 -3.54
CA GLU A 82 0.58 -12.55 -3.96
C GLU A 82 -0.46 -13.08 -2.96
N ASN A 83 -0.08 -14.04 -2.11
CA ASN A 83 -0.95 -14.65 -1.10
C ASN A 83 -0.76 -14.08 0.32
N GLY A 84 0.04 -13.03 0.49
CA GLY A 84 0.42 -12.54 1.83
C GLY A 84 1.36 -13.48 2.59
N GLU A 85 1.84 -14.54 1.94
CA GLU A 85 2.92 -15.37 2.45
C GLU A 85 4.25 -14.62 2.28
N GLY A 86 5.07 -14.65 3.33
CA GLY A 86 6.38 -14.02 3.34
C GLY A 86 7.21 -14.51 2.17
N GLY A 87 7.79 -13.56 1.42
CA GLY A 87 8.90 -13.86 0.53
C GLY A 87 9.91 -14.68 1.32
N GLY A 88 10.28 -15.84 0.79
CA GLY A 88 11.15 -16.77 1.48
C GLY A 88 12.43 -16.07 1.94
N LYS A 89 13.13 -16.64 2.92
CA LYS A 89 14.41 -16.11 3.44
C LYS A 89 15.49 -15.86 2.36
N ASP A 90 15.23 -16.35 1.15
CA ASP A 90 16.07 -16.26 -0.06
C ASP A 90 15.64 -15.14 -1.04
N ASP A 91 14.55 -14.42 -0.79
CA ASP A 91 14.14 -13.29 -1.63
C ASP A 91 15.09 -12.11 -1.41
N VAL A 92 15.90 -11.83 -2.43
CA VAL A 92 16.78 -10.66 -2.45
C VAL A 92 15.89 -9.41 -2.36
N PRO A 93 16.01 -8.54 -1.34
CA PRO A 93 15.09 -7.43 -1.10
C PRO A 93 14.84 -6.53 -2.31
N GLY A 94 15.91 -6.28 -3.10
CA GLY A 94 15.80 -5.51 -4.34
C GLY A 94 14.97 -6.19 -5.43
N VAL A 95 14.96 -7.52 -5.51
CA VAL A 95 14.17 -8.27 -6.48
C VAL A 95 12.69 -8.20 -6.12
N ALA A 96 12.35 -8.44 -4.85
CA ALA A 96 10.96 -8.39 -4.37
C ALA A 96 10.35 -6.98 -4.55
N MET A 97 11.09 -5.93 -4.15
CA MET A 97 10.63 -4.55 -4.33
C MET A 97 10.56 -4.14 -5.81
N SER A 98 11.51 -4.58 -6.64
CA SER A 98 11.45 -4.33 -8.10
C SER A 98 10.20 -4.94 -8.72
N ALA A 99 9.80 -6.12 -8.24
CA ALA A 99 8.65 -6.81 -8.78
C ALA A 99 7.33 -6.21 -8.25
N TRP A 100 7.29 -5.74 -7.00
CA TRP A 100 6.17 -4.95 -6.49
C TRP A 100 5.98 -3.65 -7.28
N ARG A 101 7.08 -2.94 -7.57
CA ARG A 101 7.07 -1.76 -8.45
C ARG A 101 6.51 -2.10 -9.83
N ALA A 102 6.93 -3.20 -10.44
CA ALA A 102 6.42 -3.61 -11.75
C ALA A 102 4.91 -3.90 -11.71
N ASP A 103 4.38 -4.46 -10.63
CA ASP A 103 2.93 -4.60 -10.45
C ASP A 103 2.21 -3.27 -10.37
N ALA A 104 2.80 -2.29 -9.66
CA ALA A 104 2.21 -0.96 -9.53
C ALA A 104 2.20 -0.21 -10.87
N GLU A 105 3.29 -0.34 -11.63
CA GLU A 105 3.41 0.20 -12.99
C GLU A 105 2.37 -0.43 -13.93
N ARG A 106 2.23 -1.76 -13.89
CA ARG A 106 1.23 -2.51 -14.67
C ARG A 106 -0.21 -2.14 -14.32
N ALA A 107 -0.49 -1.91 -13.04
CA ALA A 107 -1.82 -1.54 -12.55
C ALA A 107 -2.12 -0.04 -12.70
N GLY A 108 -1.14 0.79 -13.07
CA GLY A 108 -1.27 2.25 -13.11
C GLY A 108 -1.36 2.91 -11.72
N GLY A 109 -0.99 2.18 -10.66
CA GLY A 109 -1.07 2.62 -9.28
C GLY A 109 -1.01 1.46 -8.28
N ALA A 110 -1.32 1.75 -7.02
CA ALA A 110 -1.41 0.75 -5.96
C ALA A 110 -2.56 1.09 -5.01
N VAL A 111 -3.07 0.10 -4.29
CA VAL A 111 -3.99 0.35 -3.18
C VAL A 111 -3.17 0.71 -1.95
N VAL A 112 -3.39 1.89 -1.39
CA VAL A 112 -2.72 2.34 -0.16
C VAL A 112 -3.74 2.30 0.96
N LEU A 113 -3.45 1.53 2.00
CA LEU A 113 -4.28 1.44 3.21
C LEU A 113 -3.47 1.86 4.42
N SER A 114 -4.03 2.77 5.22
CA SER A 114 -3.51 3.18 6.51
C SER A 114 -4.35 2.54 7.61
N LEU A 115 -3.65 1.87 8.54
CA LEU A 115 -4.20 1.07 9.62
C LEU A 115 -3.65 1.58 10.96
N ASP A 116 -4.32 1.22 12.06
CA ASP A 116 -3.79 1.51 13.40
C ASP A 116 -2.48 0.74 13.67
N ARG A 117 -2.42 -0.53 13.23
CA ARG A 117 -1.24 -1.40 13.30
C ARG A 117 -1.16 -2.31 12.08
N LEU A 118 0.05 -2.68 11.68
CA LEU A 118 0.22 -3.74 10.70
C LEU A 118 -0.18 -5.10 11.29
N PRO A 119 -0.95 -5.92 10.55
CA PRO A 119 -1.30 -7.26 10.99
C PRO A 119 -0.12 -8.22 10.81
N GLU A 120 0.00 -9.20 11.73
CA GLU A 120 0.96 -10.31 11.55
C GLU A 120 0.51 -11.28 10.46
N VAL A 121 -0.80 -11.42 10.26
CA VAL A 121 -1.43 -12.25 9.23
C VAL A 121 -2.48 -11.43 8.50
N ILE A 122 -2.41 -11.39 7.18
CA ILE A 122 -3.33 -10.61 6.36
C ILE A 122 -4.66 -11.35 6.19
N ASP A 123 -5.71 -10.82 6.83
CA ASP A 123 -7.11 -11.15 6.56
C ASP A 123 -7.77 -9.95 5.86
N TRP A 124 -7.85 -10.02 4.53
CA TRP A 124 -8.39 -8.93 3.71
C TRP A 124 -9.84 -8.59 4.06
N TYR A 125 -10.66 -9.57 4.42
CA TYR A 125 -12.05 -9.32 4.78
C TYR A 125 -12.14 -8.50 6.07
N ARG A 126 -11.34 -8.86 7.06
CA ARG A 126 -11.27 -8.12 8.32
C ARG A 126 -10.65 -6.73 8.15
N LEU A 127 -9.60 -6.60 7.35
CA LEU A 127 -8.93 -5.31 7.11
C LEU A 127 -9.84 -4.31 6.41
N LEU A 128 -10.55 -4.74 5.36
CA LEU A 128 -11.43 -3.86 4.59
C LEU A 128 -12.78 -3.60 5.28
N GLY A 129 -13.15 -4.44 6.26
CA GLY A 129 -14.34 -4.25 7.09
C GLY A 129 -14.12 -3.45 8.38
N ALA A 130 -12.89 -3.00 8.66
CA ALA A 130 -12.60 -2.24 9.87
C ALA A 130 -12.89 -0.74 9.66
N ASP A 131 -13.64 -0.15 10.60
CA ASP A 131 -14.03 1.28 10.55
C ASP A 131 -12.84 2.25 10.68
N THR A 132 -11.67 1.75 11.09
CA THR A 132 -10.44 2.55 11.21
C THR A 132 -9.56 2.50 9.97
N THR A 133 -9.88 1.67 8.98
CA THR A 133 -9.10 1.60 7.74
C THR A 133 -9.35 2.84 6.88
N ARG A 134 -8.28 3.46 6.42
CA ARG A 134 -8.33 4.62 5.52
C ARG A 134 -7.49 4.39 4.27
N GLY A 135 -7.87 5.03 3.17
CA GLY A 135 -7.15 4.99 1.90
C GLY A 135 -7.99 4.43 0.77
N GLY A 136 -7.33 3.82 -0.20
CA GLY A 136 -7.91 3.46 -1.49
C GLY A 136 -6.86 3.34 -2.59
N PHE A 137 -7.31 3.31 -3.84
CA PHE A 137 -6.44 3.24 -5.00
C PHE A 137 -5.77 4.60 -5.25
N VAL A 138 -4.43 4.60 -5.28
CA VAL A 138 -3.58 5.75 -5.54
C VAL A 138 -2.88 5.57 -6.88
N ARG A 139 -3.06 6.52 -7.78
CA ARG A 139 -2.50 6.47 -9.15
C ARG A 139 -1.00 6.76 -9.14
N LEU A 140 -0.28 6.26 -10.15
CA LEU A 140 1.12 6.65 -10.33
C LEU A 140 1.24 8.17 -10.48
N LEU A 141 2.26 8.74 -9.84
CA LEU A 141 2.75 10.06 -10.20
C LEU A 141 3.37 9.99 -11.59
N GLY A 142 2.92 10.88 -12.48
CA GLY A 142 3.40 10.97 -13.87
C GLY A 142 4.89 11.29 -13.98
#